data_AF-A0A832RIY0-F1
#
_entry.id   AF-A0A832RIY0-F1
#
_cell.length_a   1.000
_cell.length_b   1.000
_cell.length_c   1.000
_cell.angle_alpha   90.00
_cell.angle_beta   90.00
_cell.angle_gamma   90.00
#
_symmetry.space_group_name_H-M   'P 1'
#
loop_
_entity.id
_entity.type
_entity.pdbx_description
1 polymer ?
#
loop_
_entity_poly.entity_id
_entity_poly.type
_entity_poly.pdbx_seq_one_letter_code
_entity_poly.pdbx_strand_id
1 'polypeptide(L)'
;MGFDEIEIPKEIRPFMMEKALETNLGHIKGAIKQYRYGNLHIREYTDKYLVHMDKVNPHDDPLGHLVHDAPEVLIGLASGAIGGAKVASHIYKNSKKSKKDKQIAIAAGMASSIGIGYLGYKLAKIAKGE
;
A
#
# COMPACT_ATOMS: atom_id res chain seq x y z
N MET A 1 -15.97 1.93 -6.50
CA MET A 1 -15.28 3.19 -6.85
C MET A 1 -14.99 3.90 -5.55
N GLY A 2 -13.74 4.33 -5.32
CA GLY A 2 -13.50 5.30 -4.25
C GLY A 2 -14.20 6.60 -4.64
N PHE A 3 -14.70 7.35 -3.66
CA PHE A 3 -15.43 8.60 -3.93
C PHE A 3 -14.63 9.64 -4.74
N ASP A 4 -13.30 9.47 -4.81
CA ASP A 4 -12.37 10.39 -5.48
C ASP A 4 -11.92 9.93 -6.88
N GLU A 5 -12.42 8.80 -7.39
CA GLU A 5 -12.07 8.30 -8.74
C GLU A 5 -13.09 8.76 -9.80
N ILE A 6 -12.62 9.42 -10.84
CA ILE A 6 -13.41 9.85 -12.00
C ILE A 6 -13.17 8.87 -13.15
N GLU A 7 -14.25 8.41 -13.77
CA GLU A 7 -14.23 7.58 -14.96
C GLU A 7 -14.28 8.43 -16.24
N ILE A 8 -13.37 8.18 -17.17
CA ILE A 8 -13.27 8.87 -18.45
C ILE A 8 -13.33 7.82 -19.57
N PRO A 9 -14.42 7.75 -20.35
CA PRO A 9 -14.52 6.85 -21.50
C PRO A 9 -13.48 7.18 -22.57
N LYS A 10 -12.89 6.16 -23.19
CA LYS A 10 -11.83 6.35 -24.21
C LYS A 10 -12.33 7.03 -25.49
N GLU A 11 -13.63 6.96 -25.75
CA GLU A 11 -14.28 7.59 -26.91
C GLU A 11 -14.19 9.12 -26.83
N ILE A 12 -14.07 9.67 -25.61
CA ILE A 12 -13.90 11.11 -25.38
C ILE A 12 -12.40 11.39 -25.36
N ARG A 13 -11.83 11.67 -26.54
CA ARG A 13 -10.36 11.84 -26.77
C ARG A 13 -9.68 12.62 -25.63
N PRO A 14 -8.91 11.94 -24.75
CA PRO A 14 -8.22 12.62 -23.66
C PRO A 14 -6.86 13.13 -24.16
N PHE A 15 -6.75 14.43 -24.39
CA PHE A 15 -5.49 15.12 -24.74
C PHE A 15 -4.42 15.03 -23.63
N MET A 16 -4.80 14.61 -22.43
CA MET A 16 -3.93 14.55 -21.24
C MET A 16 -2.79 13.52 -21.31
N MET A 17 -2.92 12.50 -22.16
CA MET A 17 -1.95 11.38 -22.21
C MET A 17 -0.59 11.78 -22.79
N GLU A 18 -0.50 12.86 -23.58
CA GLU A 18 0.75 13.26 -24.25
C GLU A 18 1.86 13.66 -23.27
N LYS A 19 1.50 14.14 -22.08
CA LYS A 19 2.45 14.58 -21.03
C LYS A 19 2.52 13.65 -19.83
N ALA A 20 1.64 12.65 -19.76
CA ALA A 20 1.59 11.73 -18.64
C ALA A 20 2.69 10.66 -18.79
N LEU A 21 3.45 10.44 -17.72
CA LEU A 21 4.53 9.45 -17.71
C LEU A 21 4.04 8.14 -17.12
N GLU A 22 4.34 7.02 -17.77
CA GLU A 22 4.02 5.68 -17.24
C GLU A 22 4.75 5.47 -15.90
N THR A 23 4.07 4.83 -14.94
CA THR A 23 4.62 4.61 -13.60
C THR A 23 4.27 3.22 -13.07
N ASN A 24 5.10 2.73 -12.16
CA ASN A 24 4.79 1.54 -11.36
C ASN A 24 4.36 1.89 -9.92
N LEU A 25 4.28 3.19 -9.58
CA LEU A 25 3.93 3.67 -8.25
C LEU A 25 2.42 3.87 -8.08
N GLY A 26 1.85 3.05 -7.18
CA GLY A 26 0.43 3.04 -6.85
C GLY A 26 -0.18 1.65 -7.03
N HIS A 27 -1.40 1.46 -6.56
CA HIS A 27 -2.14 0.21 -6.79
C HIS A 27 -2.65 0.17 -8.23
N ILE A 28 -2.25 -0.83 -9.02
CA ILE A 28 -2.68 -0.96 -10.41
C ILE A 28 -4.17 -1.35 -10.56
N LYS A 29 -4.77 -1.97 -9.54
CA LYS A 29 -6.20 -2.36 -9.47
C LYS A 29 -6.76 -3.06 -10.74
N GLY A 30 -5.93 -3.86 -11.43
CA GLY A 30 -6.34 -4.57 -12.66
C GLY A 30 -6.29 -3.74 -13.93
N ALA A 31 -5.77 -2.51 -13.87
CA ALA A 31 -5.48 -1.70 -15.04
C ALA A 31 -4.36 -2.34 -15.89
N ILE A 32 -4.39 -2.07 -17.20
CA ILE A 32 -3.38 -2.52 -18.15
C ILE A 32 -2.08 -1.74 -17.92
N LYS A 33 -2.22 -0.43 -17.68
CA LYS A 33 -1.13 0.51 -17.43
C LYS A 33 -1.58 1.59 -16.45
N GLN A 34 -0.62 2.29 -15.86
CA GLN A 34 -0.89 3.46 -15.03
C GLN A 34 0.14 4.56 -15.29
N TYR A 35 -0.29 5.80 -15.17
CA TYR A 35 0.45 6.99 -15.55
C TYR A 35 0.32 8.08 -14.49
N ARG A 36 1.27 9.02 -14.49
CA ARG A 36 1.23 10.21 -13.64
C ARG A 36 1.51 11.49 -14.42
N TYR A 37 0.79 12.54 -14.05
CA TYR A 37 1.06 13.91 -14.46
C TYR A 37 0.98 14.83 -13.24
N GLY A 38 2.14 15.06 -12.61
CA GLY A 38 2.19 15.62 -11.25
C GLY A 38 1.42 14.74 -10.27
N ASN A 39 0.47 15.34 -9.55
CA ASN A 39 -0.40 14.65 -8.59
C ASN A 39 -1.53 13.83 -9.25
N LEU A 40 -1.78 14.00 -10.55
CA LEU A 40 -2.81 13.24 -11.24
C LEU A 40 -2.33 11.80 -11.47
N HIS A 41 -3.04 10.83 -10.92
CA HIS A 41 -2.80 9.41 -11.16
C HIS A 41 -3.89 8.86 -12.08
N ILE A 42 -3.46 8.19 -13.14
CA ILE A 42 -4.31 7.70 -14.23
C ILE A 42 -4.12 6.19 -14.33
N ARG A 43 -5.20 5.44 -14.34
CA ARG A 43 -5.22 4.01 -14.63
C ARG A 43 -5.92 3.77 -15.95
N GLU A 44 -5.28 3.02 -16.83
CA GLU A 44 -5.81 2.67 -18.13
C GLU A 44 -6.44 1.27 -18.12
N TYR A 45 -7.71 1.20 -18.49
CA TYR A 45 -8.45 -0.03 -18.76
C TYR A 45 -8.75 -0.12 -20.26
N THR A 46 -9.35 -1.23 -20.70
CA THR A 46 -9.64 -1.46 -22.13
C THR A 46 -10.56 -0.40 -22.72
N ASP A 47 -11.58 0.02 -21.97
CA ASP A 47 -12.69 0.88 -22.37
C ASP A 47 -12.64 2.30 -21.78
N LYS A 48 -11.81 2.51 -20.75
CA LYS A 48 -11.81 3.76 -19.97
C LYS A 48 -10.48 4.08 -19.32
N TYR A 49 -10.40 5.30 -18.80
CA TYR A 49 -9.43 5.69 -17.79
C TYR A 49 -10.14 5.90 -16.45
N LEU A 50 -9.51 5.50 -15.35
CA LEU A 50 -9.89 5.94 -14.01
C LEU A 50 -8.81 6.89 -13.51
N VAL A 51 -9.20 8.09 -13.08
CA VAL A 51 -8.27 9.12 -12.63
C VAL A 51 -8.61 9.60 -11.23
N HIS A 52 -7.60 9.95 -10.44
CA HIS A 52 -7.75 10.69 -9.18
C HIS A 52 -6.55 11.60 -8.96
N MET A 53 -6.73 12.58 -8.09
CA MET A 53 -5.65 13.46 -7.64
C MET A 53 -5.10 12.95 -6.31
N ASP A 54 -3.83 12.60 -6.28
CA ASP A 54 -3.12 12.40 -5.02
C ASP A 54 -2.90 13.76 -4.34
N LYS A 55 -2.87 13.80 -3.01
CA LYS A 55 -2.48 15.00 -2.25
C LYS A 55 -0.99 15.27 -2.41
N VAL A 56 -0.18 14.21 -2.45
CA VAL A 56 1.28 14.29 -2.58
C VAL A 56 1.75 13.35 -3.69
N ASN A 57 2.55 13.86 -4.62
CA ASN A 57 3.18 13.04 -5.65
C ASN A 57 4.26 12.14 -5.02
N PRO A 58 4.14 10.80 -5.13
CA PRO A 58 5.11 9.87 -4.54
C PRO A 58 6.51 9.93 -5.16
N HIS A 59 6.68 10.52 -6.34
CA HIS A 59 8.01 10.74 -6.92
C HIS A 59 8.76 11.87 -6.23
N ASP A 60 8.04 12.87 -5.73
CA ASP A 60 8.62 14.07 -5.12
C ASP A 60 8.75 13.89 -3.58
N ASP A 61 7.72 13.34 -2.94
CA ASP A 61 7.71 13.03 -1.51
C ASP A 61 7.01 11.68 -1.22
N PRO A 62 7.77 10.56 -1.25
CA PRO A 62 7.23 9.23 -0.98
C PRO A 62 6.64 9.09 0.44
N LEU A 63 7.23 9.76 1.43
CA LEU A 63 6.79 9.65 2.82
C LEU A 63 5.52 10.46 3.07
N GLY A 64 5.45 11.69 2.55
CA GLY A 64 4.24 12.49 2.56
C GLY A 64 3.07 11.78 1.87
N HIS A 65 3.33 11.11 0.74
CA HIS A 65 2.33 10.29 0.06
C HIS A 65 1.79 9.16 0.95
N LEU A 66 2.66 8.43 1.66
CA LEU A 66 2.21 7.39 2.60
C LEU A 66 1.36 7.96 3.75
N VAL A 67 1.66 9.17 4.23
CA VAL A 67 0.91 9.80 5.33
C VAL A 67 -0.46 10.30 4.86
N HIS A 68 -0.51 10.93 3.68
CA HIS A 68 -1.68 11.67 3.22
C HIS A 68 -2.61 10.88 2.30
N ASP A 69 -2.05 9.99 1.48
CA ASP A 69 -2.77 9.26 0.44
C ASP A 69 -2.91 7.76 0.76
N ALA A 70 -1.89 7.14 1.36
CA ALA A 70 -1.86 5.71 1.68
C ALA A 70 -1.59 5.34 3.16
N PRO A 71 -2.26 5.97 4.15
CA PRO A 71 -1.99 5.74 5.58
C PRO A 71 -2.23 4.30 6.03
N GLU A 72 -3.10 3.56 5.33
CA GLU A 72 -3.33 2.14 5.59
C GLU A 72 -2.06 1.28 5.45
N VAL A 73 -1.11 1.67 4.59
CA VAL A 73 0.18 1.00 4.43
C VAL A 73 1.03 1.19 5.67
N LEU A 74 1.06 2.41 6.22
CA LEU A 74 1.78 2.70 7.47
C LEU A 74 1.19 1.94 8.65
N ILE A 75 -0.14 1.86 8.73
CA ILE A 75 -0.84 1.08 9.77
C ILE A 75 -0.47 -0.40 9.66
N GLY A 76 -0.44 -0.96 8.45
CA GLY A 76 0.01 -2.33 8.21
C GLY A 76 1.45 -2.57 8.68
N LEU A 77 2.38 -1.71 8.28
CA LEU A 77 3.79 -1.81 8.69
C LEU A 77 3.96 -1.73 10.22
N ALA A 78 3.31 -0.75 10.86
CA ALA A 78 3.36 -0.57 12.31
C ALA A 78 2.77 -1.78 13.05
N SER A 79 1.62 -2.28 12.58
CA SER A 79 0.95 -3.46 13.14
C SER A 79 1.85 -4.70 13.06
N GLY A 80 2.48 -4.92 11.90
CA GLY A 80 3.41 -6.02 11.69
C GLY A 80 4.63 -5.92 12.62
N ALA A 81 5.26 -4.75 12.69
CA ALA A 81 6.44 -4.53 13.54
C ALA A 81 6.14 -4.79 15.03
N ILE A 82 5.06 -4.19 15.55
CA ILE A 82 4.66 -4.34 16.95
C ILE A 82 4.22 -5.77 17.25
N GLY A 83 3.39 -6.35 16.38
CA GLY A 83 2.85 -7.69 16.52
C GLY A 83 3.94 -8.76 16.53
N GLY A 84 4.81 -8.75 15.52
CA GLY A 84 5.90 -9.73 15.43
C GLY A 84 6.93 -9.58 16.53
N ALA A 85 7.24 -8.35 16.96
CA ALA A 85 8.12 -8.12 18.12
C ALA A 85 7.52 -8.69 19.41
N LYS A 86 6.20 -8.56 19.61
CA LYS A 86 5.50 -9.16 20.75
C LYS A 86 5.54 -10.69 20.69
N VAL A 87 5.29 -11.30 19.54
CA VAL A 87 5.36 -12.76 19.34
C VAL A 87 6.77 -13.29 19.60
N ALA A 88 7.79 -12.69 18.97
CA ALA A 88 9.18 -13.07 19.19
C ALA A 88 9.57 -12.97 20.67
N SER A 89 9.21 -11.86 21.32
CA SER A 89 9.50 -11.64 22.74
C SER A 89 8.80 -12.67 23.62
N HIS A 90 7.54 -13.00 23.34
CA HIS A 90 6.77 -13.98 24.10
C HIS A 90 7.38 -15.39 24.00
N ILE A 91 7.71 -15.83 22.78
CA ILE A 91 8.35 -17.14 22.54
C ILE A 91 9.71 -17.20 23.25
N TYR A 92 10.57 -16.20 23.08
CA TYR A 92 11.89 -16.21 23.69
C TYR A 92 11.84 -16.18 25.23
N LYS A 93 10.95 -15.38 25.82
CA LYS A 93 10.77 -15.29 27.28
C LYS A 93 10.33 -16.61 27.92
N ASN A 94 9.49 -17.37 27.21
CA ASN A 94 8.94 -18.66 27.67
C ASN A 94 9.79 -19.88 27.25
N SER A 95 10.97 -19.65 26.67
CA SER A 95 11.88 -20.71 26.21
C SER A 95 13.02 -20.97 27.20
N LYS A 96 13.90 -21.92 26.85
CA LYS A 96 15.15 -22.18 27.59
C LYS A 96 16.22 -21.12 27.36
N LYS A 97 15.93 -20.07 26.57
CA LYS A 97 16.82 -18.94 26.24
C LYS A 97 18.12 -19.38 25.56
N SER A 98 18.07 -20.48 24.81
CA SER A 98 19.22 -20.95 24.03
C SER A 98 19.37 -20.17 22.72
N LYS A 99 20.52 -20.33 22.06
CA LYS A 99 20.75 -19.76 20.71
C LYS A 99 19.70 -20.25 19.69
N LYS A 100 19.27 -21.52 19.80
CA LYS A 100 18.22 -22.10 18.95
C LYS A 100 16.87 -21.45 19.23
N ASP A 101 16.51 -21.25 20.50
CA ASP A 101 15.24 -20.60 20.86
C ASP A 101 15.18 -19.16 20.35
N LYS A 102 16.31 -18.43 20.40
CA LYS A 102 16.40 -17.09 19.81
C LYS A 102 16.14 -17.11 18.30
N GLN A 103 16.69 -18.08 17.58
CA GLN A 103 16.45 -18.24 16.14
C GLN A 103 14.99 -18.57 15.84
N ILE A 104 14.37 -19.49 16.61
CA ILE A 104 12.95 -19.84 16.48
C ILE A 104 12.07 -18.61 16.76
N ALA A 105 12.34 -17.86 17.83
CA ALA A 105 11.59 -16.67 18.19
C ALA A 105 11.67 -15.59 17.10
N ILE A 106 12.85 -15.36 16.53
CA ILE A 106 13.02 -14.41 15.42
C ILE A 106 12.23 -14.87 14.18
N ALA A 107 12.34 -16.14 13.80
CA ALA A 107 11.62 -16.68 12.65
C ALA A 107 10.10 -16.59 12.83
N ALA A 108 9.58 -16.96 14.00
CA ALA A 108 8.16 -16.82 14.33
C ALA A 108 7.71 -15.36 14.39
N GLY A 109 8.55 -14.47 14.91
CA GLY A 109 8.36 -13.02 14.88
C GLY A 109 8.20 -12.51 13.45
N MET A 110 9.12 -12.84 12.54
CA MET A 110 9.05 -12.43 11.14
C MET A 110 7.80 -12.97 10.43
N ALA A 111 7.48 -14.26 10.61
CA ALA A 111 6.28 -14.87 10.01
C ALA A 111 5.00 -14.19 10.51
N SER A 112 4.91 -13.93 11.82
CA SER A 112 3.76 -13.23 12.40
C SER A 112 3.71 -11.75 12.01
N SER A 113 4.84 -11.06 11.84
CA SER A 113 4.86 -9.66 11.33
C SER A 113 4.16 -9.54 9.99
N ILE A 114 4.38 -10.48 9.07
CA ILE A 114 3.76 -10.46 7.74
C ILE A 114 2.24 -10.62 7.86
N GLY A 115 1.80 -11.64 8.61
CA GLY A 115 0.37 -11.91 8.80
C GLY A 115 -0.37 -10.77 9.51
N ILE A 116 0.18 -10.29 10.62
CA ILE A 116 -0.41 -9.19 11.42
C ILE A 116 -0.38 -7.89 10.62
N GLY A 117 0.71 -7.61 9.89
CA GLY A 117 0.81 -6.41 9.07
C GLY A 117 -0.21 -6.39 7.93
N TYR A 118 -0.42 -7.53 7.25
CA TYR A 118 -1.46 -7.65 6.23
C TYR A 118 -2.86 -7.47 6.82
N LEU A 119 -3.15 -8.07 7.98
CA LEU A 119 -4.43 -7.86 8.68
C LEU A 119 -4.63 -6.39 9.07
N GLY A 120 -3.60 -5.73 9.60
CA GLY A 120 -3.64 -4.31 9.93
C GLY A 120 -3.94 -3.43 8.72
N TYR A 121 -3.25 -3.67 7.60
CA TYR A 121 -3.52 -3.00 6.33
C TYR A 121 -4.97 -3.21 5.86
N LYS A 122 -5.46 -4.46 5.87
CA LYS A 122 -6.83 -4.79 5.42
C LYS A 122 -7.90 -4.13 6.28
N LEU A 123 -7.73 -4.12 7.60
CA LEU A 123 -8.66 -3.48 8.52
C LEU A 123 -8.66 -1.96 8.36
N ALA A 124 -7.48 -1.34 8.19
CA ALA A 124 -7.35 0.08 7.93
C ALA A 124 -8.05 0.47 6.62
N LYS A 125 -7.89 -0.35 5.57
CA LYS A 125 -8.54 -0.15 4.29
C LYS A 125 -10.07 -0.21 4.39
N ILE A 126 -10.61 -1.22 5.10
CA ILE A 126 -12.05 -1.33 5.36
C ILE A 126 -12.57 -0.11 6.13
N ALA A 127 -11.84 0.33 7.16
CA ALA A 127 -12.22 1.51 7.95
C ALA A 127 -12.23 2.81 7.13
N LYS A 128 -11.38 2.91 6.10
CA LYS A 128 -11.34 4.03 5.13
C LYS A 128 -12.46 3.95 4.08
N GLY A 129 -13.21 2.85 4.02
CA GLY A 129 -14.29 2.64 3.04
C GLY A 129 -13.81 2.10 1.68
N GLU A 130 -12.65 1.44 1.65
CA GLU A 130 -12.05 0.85 0.44
C GLU A 130 -12.03 -0.70 0.41
#